data_AF-A0A024SDW0-F1
#
_entry.id   AF-A0A024SDW0-F1
#
_cell.length_a   1.000
_cell.length_b   1.000
_cell.length_c   1.000
_cell.angle_alpha   90.00
_cell.angle_beta   90.00
_cell.angle_gamma   90.00
#
_symmetry.space_group_name_H-M   'P 1'
#
loop_
_entity.id
_entity.type
_entity.pdbx_description
1 polymer ?
#
loop_
_entity_poly.entity_id
_entity_poly.type
_entity_poly.pdbx_seq_one_letter_code
_entity_poly.pdbx_strand_id
1 'polypeptide(L)'
;MASSTEPAPFSRFSRLPTELRLKIWRLSLPDIDCITMHNWQKGYWGPRNLPKAKRRRTLNSSGSTSDKPIAFSFHHEKLRGVHVDIAMALVNREARGIAVDWVRKHGFTMHYNEARGCPVFVPHFDPMRDALFVGIDQWRPF
;
A
#
# COMPACT_ATOMS: atom_id res chain seq x y z
N MET A 1 9.81 -40.69 -27.07
CA MET A 1 10.08 -40.75 -25.62
C MET A 1 9.59 -39.45 -25.01
N ALA A 2 8.34 -39.39 -24.55
CA ALA A 2 7.77 -38.18 -23.95
C ALA A 2 8.11 -38.17 -22.45
N SER A 3 8.94 -37.24 -21.99
CA SER A 3 9.18 -37.04 -20.56
C SER A 3 8.01 -36.25 -19.97
N SER A 4 7.10 -36.96 -19.30
CA SER A 4 6.14 -36.37 -18.38
C SER A 4 6.90 -35.58 -17.31
N THR A 5 6.83 -34.25 -17.37
CA THR A 5 7.36 -33.35 -16.33
C THR A 5 6.19 -33.03 -15.39
N GLU A 6 5.73 -34.03 -14.65
CA GLU A 6 4.76 -33.81 -13.57
C GLU A 6 5.44 -32.96 -12.47
N PRO A 7 4.85 -31.84 -12.05
CA PRO A 7 5.42 -31.03 -10.98
C PRO A 7 5.45 -31.86 -9.70
N ALA A 8 6.66 -32.09 -9.17
CA ALA A 8 6.84 -32.88 -7.96
C ALA A 8 5.97 -32.30 -6.82
N PRO A 9 5.00 -33.06 -6.29
CA PRO A 9 4.11 -32.54 -5.27
C PRO A 9 4.92 -32.19 -4.02
N PHE A 10 4.71 -30.98 -3.51
CA PHE A 10 5.29 -30.44 -2.28
C PHE A 10 4.76 -31.21 -1.04
N SER A 11 5.10 -32.50 -0.96
CA SER A 11 4.39 -33.51 -0.17
C SER A 11 4.86 -33.64 1.26
N ARG A 12 6.02 -33.06 1.61
CA ARG A 12 6.60 -33.18 2.95
C ARG A 12 6.02 -32.16 3.92
N PHE A 13 5.67 -30.97 3.43
CA PHE A 13 5.13 -29.91 4.28
C PHE A 13 3.78 -30.29 4.86
N SER A 14 2.89 -30.89 4.07
CA SER A 14 1.56 -31.33 4.53
C SER A 14 1.60 -32.46 5.56
N ARG A 15 2.72 -33.18 5.68
CA ARG A 15 2.91 -34.25 6.68
C ARG A 15 3.32 -33.74 8.05
N LEU A 16 3.67 -32.46 8.18
CA LEU A 16 4.00 -31.87 9.45
C LEU A 16 2.74 -31.71 10.33
N PRO A 17 2.85 -31.89 11.66
CA PRO A 17 1.82 -31.49 12.60
C PRO A 17 1.35 -30.05 12.34
N THR A 18 0.06 -29.82 12.55
CA THR A 18 -0.57 -28.52 12.26
C THR A 18 0.13 -27.38 13.00
N GLU A 19 0.58 -27.58 14.24
CA GLU A 19 1.27 -26.54 14.99
C GLU A 19 2.56 -26.09 14.29
N LEU A 20 3.32 -27.04 13.73
CA LEU A 20 4.56 -26.74 13.00
C LEU A 20 4.27 -26.03 11.68
N ARG A 21 3.24 -26.45 10.94
CA ARG A 21 2.84 -25.80 9.68
C ARG A 21 2.42 -24.35 9.92
N LEU A 22 1.58 -24.11 10.92
CA LEU A 22 1.17 -22.76 11.32
C LEU A 22 2.34 -21.90 11.79
N LYS A 23 3.29 -22.49 12.54
CA LYS A 23 4.50 -21.78 12.97
C LYS A 23 5.37 -21.39 11.78
N ILE A 24 5.59 -22.30 10.83
CA ILE A 24 6.37 -22.01 9.62
C ILE A 24 5.72 -20.88 8.83
N TRP A 25 4.40 -20.93 8.60
CA TRP A 25 3.70 -19.85 7.91
C TRP A 25 3.81 -18.51 8.63
N ARG A 26 3.66 -18.48 9.95
CA ARG A 26 3.84 -17.23 10.71
C ARG A 26 5.25 -16.68 10.60
N LEU A 27 6.27 -17.54 10.61
CA LEU A 27 7.68 -17.15 10.46
C LEU A 27 8.06 -16.82 9.00
N SER A 28 7.24 -17.21 8.03
CA SER A 28 7.47 -16.90 6.61
C SER A 28 6.82 -15.58 6.18
N LEU A 29 6.09 -14.92 7.09
CA LEU A 29 5.57 -13.59 6.84
C LEU A 29 6.74 -12.60 6.75
N PRO A 30 6.67 -11.60 5.86
CA PRO A 30 7.72 -10.59 5.77
C PRO A 30 7.79 -9.76 7.05
N ASP A 31 8.99 -9.37 7.46
CA ASP A 31 9.17 -8.37 8.52
C ASP A 31 8.84 -6.97 7.96
N ILE A 32 7.81 -6.30 8.49
CA ILE A 32 7.47 -4.93 8.07
C ILE A 32 8.28 -3.93 8.88
N ASP A 33 9.52 -3.75 8.47
CA ASP A 33 10.24 -2.49 8.68
C ASP A 33 10.31 -1.66 7.40
N CYS A 34 9.60 -2.12 6.35
CA CYS A 34 9.68 -1.55 5.01
C CYS A 34 9.10 -0.15 4.97
N ILE A 35 9.99 0.85 4.99
CA ILE A 35 9.72 2.20 4.50
C ILE A 35 9.19 2.05 3.06
N THR A 36 7.96 2.46 2.83
CA THR A 36 7.38 2.46 1.48
C THR A 36 7.70 3.78 0.80
N MET A 37 8.10 3.70 -0.47
CA MET A 37 8.41 4.87 -1.27
C MET A 37 7.26 5.16 -2.23
N HIS A 38 6.62 6.30 -2.05
CA HIS A 38 5.51 6.74 -2.90
C HIS A 38 5.98 7.82 -3.86
N ASN A 39 5.47 7.80 -5.09
CA ASN A 39 5.73 8.88 -6.04
C ASN A 39 4.77 10.04 -5.78
N TRP A 40 5.32 11.25 -5.71
CA TRP A 40 4.50 12.45 -5.66
C TRP A 40 3.71 12.64 -6.96
N GLN A 41 2.51 13.19 -6.83
CA GLN A 41 1.72 13.69 -7.95
C GLN A 41 1.11 15.05 -7.58
N LYS A 42 0.92 15.89 -8.59
CA LYS A 42 0.31 17.21 -8.43
C LYS A 42 -1.11 17.10 -7.85
N GLY A 43 -1.44 17.94 -6.87
CA GLY A 43 -2.77 18.01 -6.25
C GLY A 43 -2.90 17.36 -4.88
N TYR A 44 -1.80 16.87 -4.32
CA TYR A 44 -1.74 16.36 -2.93
C TYR A 44 -1.49 17.45 -1.89
N TRP A 45 -0.96 18.61 -2.26
CA TRP A 45 -0.94 19.78 -1.39
C TRP A 45 -2.24 20.57 -1.50
N GLY A 46 -2.85 20.91 -0.37
CA GLY A 46 -4.08 21.69 -0.37
C GLY A 46 -4.29 22.49 0.91
N PRO A 47 -5.16 23.51 0.87
CA PRO A 47 -5.44 24.34 2.03
C PRO A 47 -6.17 23.57 3.12
N ARG A 48 -5.62 23.62 4.32
CA ARG A 48 -6.15 23.05 5.56
C ARG A 48 -7.39 23.85 5.99
N ASN A 49 -8.44 23.17 6.43
CA ASN A 49 -9.64 23.77 7.03
C ASN A 49 -10.48 24.72 6.14
N LEU A 50 -10.36 24.69 4.81
CA LEU A 50 -11.30 25.42 3.95
C LEU A 50 -12.57 24.60 3.70
N PRO A 51 -13.78 25.13 4.02
CA PRO A 51 -15.04 24.55 3.56
C PRO A 51 -15.02 24.37 2.05
N LYS A 52 -15.58 23.26 1.54
CA LYS A 52 -15.55 22.89 0.10
C LYS A 52 -15.94 24.05 -0.84
N ALA A 53 -16.88 24.91 -0.41
CA ALA A 53 -17.35 26.07 -1.16
C ALA A 53 -16.31 27.19 -1.37
N LYS A 54 -15.29 27.31 -0.50
CA LYS A 54 -14.25 28.35 -0.59
C LYS A 54 -12.96 27.89 -1.29
N ARG A 55 -12.76 26.59 -1.50
CA ARG A 55 -11.57 26.03 -2.18
C ARG A 55 -11.41 26.50 -3.62
N ARG A 56 -12.51 26.83 -4.32
CA ARG A 56 -12.49 27.32 -5.71
C ARG A 56 -12.16 28.80 -5.84
N ARG A 57 -12.36 29.61 -4.79
CA ARG A 57 -12.21 31.08 -4.87
C ARG A 57 -10.76 31.54 -4.68
N THR A 58 -9.91 30.74 -4.04
CA THR A 58 -8.54 31.14 -3.71
C THR A 58 -7.55 31.06 -4.88
N LEU A 59 -7.93 30.49 -6.03
CA LEU A 59 -7.04 30.49 -7.20
C LEU A 59 -7.04 31.86 -7.91
N ASN A 60 -8.10 32.66 -7.76
CA ASN A 60 -8.33 33.85 -8.60
C ASN A 60 -8.68 35.13 -7.82
N SER A 61 -8.64 35.15 -6.49
CA SER A 61 -8.99 36.35 -5.71
C SER A 61 -7.75 37.15 -5.33
N SER A 62 -7.29 37.97 -6.28
CA SER A 62 -6.61 39.23 -5.97
C SER A 62 -7.63 40.17 -5.30
N GLY A 63 -7.39 40.58 -4.06
CA GLY A 63 -8.14 41.67 -3.43
C GLY A 63 -8.80 41.32 -2.11
N SER A 64 -8.08 41.67 -1.05
CA SER A 64 -8.49 42.09 0.29
C SER A 64 -9.37 41.20 1.20
N THR A 65 -8.86 41.13 2.43
CA THR A 65 -9.55 41.11 3.73
C THR A 65 -9.63 39.76 4.45
N SER A 66 -8.88 39.68 5.56
CA SER A 66 -8.61 38.56 6.49
C SER A 66 -7.28 37.83 6.22
N ASP A 67 -6.17 38.46 6.63
CA ASP A 67 -4.81 37.87 6.78
C ASP A 67 -4.80 36.74 7.83
N LYS A 68 -5.45 35.63 7.54
CA LYS A 68 -5.13 34.36 8.19
C LYS A 68 -4.24 33.60 7.23
N PRO A 69 -2.99 33.25 7.62
CA PRO A 69 -2.12 32.49 6.76
C PRO A 69 -2.83 31.19 6.35
N ILE A 70 -2.97 30.98 5.04
CA ILE A 70 -3.53 29.75 4.50
C ILE A 70 -2.54 28.64 4.82
N ALA A 71 -2.82 27.85 5.86
CA ALA A 71 -2.04 26.66 6.16
C ALA A 71 -2.29 25.62 5.06
N PHE A 72 -1.23 25.15 4.42
CA PHE A 72 -1.30 24.00 3.51
C PHE A 72 -1.05 22.71 4.29
N SER A 73 -1.72 21.64 3.89
CA SER A 73 -1.52 20.28 4.40
C SER A 73 -1.35 19.31 3.24
N PHE A 74 -0.47 18.34 3.42
CA PHE A 74 -0.31 17.23 2.50
C PHE A 74 -1.41 16.20 2.70
N HIS A 75 -2.21 15.99 1.66
CA HIS A 75 -3.31 15.04 1.58
C HIS A 75 -2.81 13.65 1.20
N HIS A 76 -2.07 13.02 2.11
CA HIS A 76 -1.48 11.69 1.90
C HIS A 76 -2.53 10.59 1.64
N GLU A 77 -3.78 10.80 2.06
CA GLU A 77 -4.91 9.90 1.79
C GLU A 77 -5.22 9.73 0.29
N LYS A 78 -4.73 10.64 -0.55
CA LYS A 78 -4.92 10.58 -2.00
C LYS A 78 -3.75 9.93 -2.74
N LEU A 79 -2.67 9.60 -2.04
CA LEU A 79 -1.52 8.94 -2.65
C LEU A 79 -1.98 7.63 -3.27
N ARG A 80 -1.48 7.35 -4.48
CA ARG A 80 -1.64 6.01 -5.04
C ARG A 80 -0.85 5.05 -4.15
N GLY A 81 -1.54 4.01 -3.70
CA GLY A 81 -0.95 2.94 -2.92
C GLY A 81 0.10 2.17 -3.71
N VAL A 82 1.15 1.74 -3.03
CA VAL A 82 2.16 0.84 -3.60
C VAL A 82 1.64 -0.59 -3.48
N HIS A 83 1.64 -1.37 -4.57
CA HIS A 83 1.27 -2.77 -4.49
C HIS A 83 2.41 -3.60 -3.93
N VAL A 84 2.12 -4.37 -2.88
CA VAL A 84 3.02 -5.36 -2.31
C VAL A 84 2.44 -6.75 -2.60
N ASP A 85 3.27 -7.60 -3.19
CA ASP A 85 2.93 -8.99 -3.46
C ASP A 85 3.26 -9.82 -2.21
N ILE A 86 2.22 -10.35 -1.56
CA ILE A 86 2.39 -11.28 -0.42
C ILE A 86 2.19 -12.68 -0.98
N ALA A 87 3.29 -13.30 -1.43
CA ALA A 87 3.28 -14.61 -2.08
C ALA A 87 2.55 -15.68 -1.24
N MET A 88 2.68 -15.62 0.08
CA MET A 88 2.00 -16.51 1.03
C MET A 88 0.47 -16.56 0.86
N ALA A 89 -0.15 -15.46 0.42
CA ALA A 89 -1.59 -15.38 0.20
C ALA A 89 -2.07 -16.27 -0.98
N LEU A 90 -1.14 -16.73 -1.81
CA LEU A 90 -1.40 -17.47 -3.05
C LEU A 90 -0.99 -18.94 -2.98
N VAL A 91 -0.30 -19.39 -1.92
CA VAL A 91 0.25 -20.76 -1.83
C VAL A 91 -0.85 -21.80 -1.59
N ASN A 92 -1.63 -21.65 -0.52
CA ASN A 92 -2.73 -22.54 -0.18
C ASN A 92 -3.71 -21.85 0.80
N ARG A 93 -4.81 -22.51 1.16
CA ARG A 93 -5.85 -21.95 2.04
C ARG A 93 -5.35 -21.60 3.44
N GLU A 94 -4.47 -22.41 4.02
CA GLU A 94 -3.93 -22.18 5.37
C GLU A 94 -2.98 -20.97 5.40
N ALA A 95 -2.02 -20.93 4.48
CA ALA A 95 -1.10 -19.81 4.32
C ALA A 95 -1.87 -18.51 4.01
N ARG A 96 -2.92 -18.60 3.18
CA ARG A 96 -3.79 -17.46 2.87
C ARG A 96 -4.51 -16.91 4.10
N GLY A 97 -5.06 -17.76 4.96
CA GLY A 97 -5.71 -17.31 6.20
C GLY A 97 -4.74 -16.49 7.05
N ILE A 98 -3.53 -17.03 7.27
CA ILE A 98 -2.48 -16.36 8.05
C ILE A 98 -2.04 -15.04 7.40
N ALA A 99 -1.84 -15.04 6.09
CA ALA A 99 -1.45 -13.84 5.35
C ALA A 99 -2.51 -12.74 5.45
N VAL A 100 -3.79 -13.07 5.26
CA VAL A 100 -4.90 -12.10 5.33
C VAL A 100 -5.06 -11.53 6.73
N ASP A 101 -4.95 -12.37 7.77
CA ASP A 101 -5.01 -11.91 9.16
C ASP A 101 -3.86 -10.96 9.48
N TRP A 102 -2.65 -11.29 9.01
CA TRP A 102 -1.47 -10.46 9.18
C TRP A 102 -1.60 -9.11 8.44
N VAL A 103 -2.06 -9.11 7.18
CA VAL A 103 -2.34 -7.91 6.37
C VAL A 103 -3.30 -6.98 7.09
N ARG A 104 -4.42 -7.54 7.60
CA ARG A 104 -5.43 -6.76 8.32
C ARG A 104 -4.86 -6.16 9.59
N LYS A 105 -4.05 -6.92 10.35
CA LYS A 105 -3.41 -6.44 11.57
C LYS A 105 -2.45 -5.27 11.33
N HIS A 106 -1.79 -5.26 10.18
CA HIS A 106 -0.85 -4.19 9.79
C HIS A 106 -1.51 -3.06 8.99
N GLY A 107 -2.84 -3.05 8.88
CA GLY A 107 -3.58 -1.97 8.25
C GLY A 107 -3.45 -1.92 6.74
N PHE A 108 -3.16 -3.03 6.05
CA PHE A 108 -3.12 -3.05 4.59
C PHE A 108 -4.54 -3.19 4.02
N THR A 109 -4.81 -2.59 2.87
CA THR A 109 -6.02 -2.87 2.07
C THR A 109 -5.74 -3.95 1.03
N MET A 110 -6.70 -4.84 0.83
CA MET A 110 -6.63 -5.88 -0.18
C MET A 110 -7.50 -5.48 -1.37
N HIS A 111 -6.91 -5.47 -2.56
CA HIS A 111 -7.61 -5.23 -3.82
C HIS A 111 -7.43 -6.43 -4.75
N TYR A 112 -8.38 -6.66 -5.64
CA TYR A 112 -8.21 -7.66 -6.70
C TYR A 112 -7.68 -6.97 -7.95
N ASN A 113 -6.53 -7.42 -8.45
CA ASN A 113 -5.97 -6.91 -9.69
C ASN A 113 -6.43 -7.78 -10.85
N GLU A 114 -7.37 -7.28 -11.66
CA GLU A 114 -7.93 -8.00 -12.81
C GLU A 114 -6.87 -8.35 -13.85
N ALA A 115 -5.91 -7.45 -14.10
CA ALA A 115 -4.86 -7.69 -15.09
C ALA A 115 -3.90 -8.81 -14.68
N ARG A 116 -3.67 -8.99 -13.37
CA ARG A 116 -2.82 -10.08 -12.83
C ARG A 116 -3.62 -11.32 -12.42
N GLY A 117 -4.94 -11.23 -12.34
CA GLY A 117 -5.80 -12.31 -11.85
C GLY A 117 -5.52 -12.71 -10.39
N CYS A 118 -5.00 -11.79 -9.57
CA CYS A 118 -4.60 -12.09 -8.20
C CYS A 118 -4.89 -10.93 -7.22
N PRO A 119 -5.07 -11.22 -5.92
CA PRO A 119 -5.12 -10.17 -4.89
C PRO A 119 -3.77 -9.48 -4.74
N VAL A 120 -3.82 -8.15 -4.67
CA VAL A 120 -2.69 -7.28 -4.33
C VAL A 120 -2.96 -6.57 -3.02
N PHE A 121 -1.90 -6.30 -2.26
CA PHE A 121 -1.99 -5.67 -0.96
C PHE A 121 -1.39 -4.27 -1.02
N VAL A 122 -2.06 -3.30 -0.41
CA VAL A 122 -1.67 -1.91 -0.41
C VAL A 122 -1.47 -1.45 1.03
N PRO A 123 -0.24 -1.10 1.45
CA PRO A 123 -0.02 -0.42 2.70
C PRO A 123 -0.60 0.99 2.65
N HIS A 124 -1.10 1.47 3.79
CA HIS A 124 -1.40 2.89 3.94
C HIS A 124 -0.09 3.65 4.14
N PHE A 125 -0.01 4.82 3.51
CA PHE A 125 1.10 5.73 3.72
C PHE A 125 1.10 6.25 5.17
N ASP A 126 2.21 6.02 5.88
CA ASP A 126 2.52 6.56 7.19
C ASP A 126 3.46 7.78 7.05
N PRO A 127 2.98 9.01 7.30
CA PRO A 127 3.80 10.22 7.21
C PRO A 127 5.03 10.26 8.12
N MET A 128 5.08 9.40 9.15
CA MET A 128 6.20 9.35 10.10
C MET A 128 7.29 8.36 9.70
N ARG A 129 6.99 7.40 8.81
CA ARG A 129 7.91 6.32 8.42
C ARG A 129 8.20 6.28 6.93
N ASP A 130 7.21 6.56 6.10
CA ASP A 130 7.29 6.39 4.66
C ASP A 130 7.92 7.58 3.96
N ALA A 131 8.48 7.31 2.78
CA ALA A 131 9.18 8.29 1.97
C ALA A 131 8.35 8.72 0.76
N LEU A 132 8.38 10.01 0.45
CA LEU A 132 7.80 10.55 -0.77
C LEU A 132 8.92 10.92 -1.74
N PHE A 133 8.95 10.24 -2.89
CA PHE A 133 9.85 10.55 -3.98
C PHE A 133 9.28 11.70 -4.84
N VAL A 134 10.05 12.77 -4.97
CA VAL A 134 9.75 13.90 -5.85
C VAL A 134 10.81 13.93 -6.94
N GLY A 135 10.41 13.69 -8.18
CA GLY A 135 11.31 13.76 -9.32
C GLY A 135 11.87 15.16 -9.51
N ILE A 136 13.07 15.30 -10.07
CA ILE A 136 13.71 16.60 -10.30
C ILE A 136 12.91 17.49 -11.26
N ASP A 137 12.26 16.87 -12.24
CA ASP A 137 11.31 17.47 -13.18
C ASP A 137 10.02 17.96 -12.49
N GLN A 138 9.68 17.32 -11.37
CA GLN A 138 8.51 17.60 -10.54
C GLN A 138 8.80 18.54 -9.36
N TRP A 139 10.05 18.94 -9.16
CA TRP A 139 10.45 19.80 -8.05
C TRP A 139 9.82 21.20 -8.13
N ARG A 140 9.78 21.80 -9.32
CA ARG A 140 9.20 23.13 -9.52
C ARG A 140 7.69 23.23 -9.19
N PRO A 141 6.85 22.25 -9.58
CA PRO A 141 5.44 22.26 -9.23
C PRO A 141 5.09 21.65 -7.86
N PHE A 142 6.05 21.08 -7.14
CA PHE A 142 5.88 20.60 -5.76
C PHE A 142 5.66 21.76 -4.80
#